data_AF-A0A0A6F8U7-F1
#
_entry.id   AF-A0A0A6F8U7-F1
#
_cell.length_a   1.000
_cell.length_b   1.000
_cell.length_c   1.000
_cell.angle_alpha   90.00
_cell.angle_beta   90.00
_cell.angle_gamma   90.00
#
_symmetry.space_group_name_H-M   'P 1'
#
loop_
_entity.id
_entity.type
_entity.pdbx_description
1 polymer ?
#
loop_
_entity_poly.entity_id
_entity_poly.type
_entity_poly.pdbx_seq_one_letter_code
_entity_poly.pdbx_strand_id
1 'polypeptide(L)'
;MEQRIIHACGHEQAHHLTGFESQQERKAKWLKTTTCRDCFVAKKRAEEVAAAALSSAAVSHLVLPPLAGTDRQIGWASTIRTKRLAALTNSNSDADCSACLRVTDAKWWIDHRDLTDVDLMAAVTKASDIQDVRAVTASITDMPRTA
;
A
#
# COMPACT_ATOMS: atom_id res chain seq x y z
N MET A 1 32.20 4.85 -21.97
CA MET A 1 33.35 5.07 -21.06
C MET A 1 32.80 5.20 -19.64
N GLU A 2 33.48 4.63 -18.65
CA GLU A 2 33.11 4.85 -17.24
C GLU A 2 33.64 6.22 -16.79
N GLN A 3 32.77 7.04 -16.19
CA GLN A 3 33.10 8.34 -15.65
C GLN A 3 32.61 8.43 -14.20
N ARG A 4 33.46 8.92 -13.30
CA ARG A 4 33.07 9.24 -11.93
C ARG A 4 32.54 10.67 -11.88
N ILE A 5 31.33 10.83 -11.36
CA ILE A 5 30.62 12.11 -11.33
C ILE A 5 30.19 12.42 -9.91
N ILE A 6 30.54 13.61 -9.44
CA ILE A 6 30.03 14.19 -8.20
C ILE A 6 28.67 14.83 -8.52
N HIS A 7 27.63 14.30 -7.90
CA HIS A 7 26.25 14.79 -8.02
C HIS A 7 26.02 16.07 -7.20
N ALA A 8 24.87 16.72 -7.39
CA ALA A 8 24.49 17.92 -6.64
C ALA A 8 24.38 17.68 -5.11
N CYS A 9 24.17 16.43 -4.71
CA CYS A 9 24.17 16.02 -3.30
C CYS A 9 25.59 15.80 -2.71
N GLY A 10 26.66 16.00 -3.49
CA GLY A 10 28.04 15.85 -3.06
C GLY A 10 28.62 14.42 -3.15
N HIS A 11 27.80 13.42 -3.48
CA HIS A 11 28.26 12.03 -3.60
C HIS A 11 28.84 11.74 -4.99
N GLU A 12 29.96 11.01 -5.03
CA GLU A 12 30.55 10.49 -6.25
C GLU A 12 29.89 9.15 -6.65
N GLN A 13 29.49 9.02 -7.91
CA GLN A 13 29.00 7.75 -8.46
C GLN A 13 29.66 7.47 -9.82
N ALA A 14 29.95 6.21 -10.07
CA ALA A 14 30.43 5.73 -11.37
C ALA A 14 29.25 5.58 -12.35
N HIS A 15 29.39 6.19 -13.52
CA HIS A 15 28.41 6.10 -14.60
C HIS A 15 29.07 5.59 -15.87
N HIS A 16 28.48 4.57 -16.48
CA HIS A 16 28.85 4.16 -17.82
C HIS A 16 28.12 5.02 -18.86
N LEU A 17 28.83 5.99 -19.44
CA LEU A 17 28.28 6.88 -20.47
C LEU A 17 28.55 6.31 -21.86
N THR A 18 27.49 6.20 -22.66
CA THR A 18 27.51 5.68 -24.03
C THR A 18 27.13 6.78 -25.03
N GLY A 19 27.42 6.55 -26.31
CA GLY A 19 27.16 7.49 -27.40
C GLY A 19 28.36 8.36 -27.77
N PHE A 20 28.14 9.36 -28.64
CA PHE A 20 29.18 10.31 -29.05
C PHE A 20 29.68 11.15 -27.88
N GLU A 21 30.90 11.66 -27.98
CA GLU A 21 31.56 12.48 -26.95
C GLU A 21 30.68 13.64 -26.45
N SER A 22 30.08 14.40 -27.37
CA SER A 22 29.16 15.50 -27.03
C SER A 22 27.92 15.06 -26.24
N GLN A 23 27.43 13.83 -26.47
CA GLN A 23 26.32 13.27 -25.69
C GLN A 23 26.78 12.85 -24.29
N GLN A 24 27.97 12.26 -24.19
CA GLN A 24 28.57 11.88 -22.92
C GLN A 24 28.82 13.12 -22.05
N GLU A 25 29.41 14.18 -22.61
CA GLU A 25 29.65 15.45 -21.91
C GLU A 25 28.34 16.09 -21.42
N ARG A 26 27.33 16.18 -22.29
CA ARG A 26 26.01 16.73 -21.92
C ARG A 26 25.37 15.93 -20.78
N LYS A 27 25.46 14.60 -20.83
CA LYS A 27 24.94 13.72 -19.78
C LYS A 27 25.73 13.87 -18.48
N ALA A 28 27.06 13.95 -18.55
CA ALA A 28 27.91 14.17 -17.40
C ALA A 28 27.59 15.51 -16.71
N LYS A 29 27.40 16.58 -17.49
CA LYS A 29 27.00 17.90 -16.99
C LYS A 29 25.63 17.86 -16.30
N TRP A 30 24.65 17.17 -16.88
CA TRP A 30 23.33 16.99 -16.26
C TRP A 30 23.39 16.17 -14.97
N LEU A 31 24.18 15.10 -14.91
CA LEU A 31 24.33 14.29 -13.70
C LEU A 31 24.90 15.10 -12.52
N LYS A 32 25.76 16.08 -12.77
CA LYS A 32 26.24 17.02 -11.72
C LYS A 32 25.12 17.90 -11.13
N THR A 33 24.00 18.08 -11.83
CA THR A 33 22.86 18.87 -11.34
C THR A 33 21.79 18.02 -10.65
N THR A 34 21.88 16.69 -10.72
CA THR A 34 20.89 15.78 -10.12
C THR A 34 21.39 15.20 -8.81
N THR A 35 20.47 14.68 -7.99
CA THR A 35 20.83 13.86 -6.83
C THR A 35 21.28 12.47 -7.28
N CYS A 36 22.18 11.87 -6.50
CA CYS A 36 22.68 10.53 -6.78
C CYS A 36 21.59 9.47 -6.54
N ARG A 37 21.78 8.26 -7.09
CA ARG A 37 20.79 7.16 -6.95
C ARG A 37 20.53 6.81 -5.48
N ASP A 38 21.56 6.81 -4.65
CA ASP A 38 21.44 6.40 -3.25
C ASP A 38 20.64 7.42 -2.44
N CYS A 39 20.89 8.72 -2.66
CA CYS A 39 20.09 9.78 -2.07
C CYS A 39 18.63 9.73 -2.53
N PHE A 40 18.39 9.45 -3.82
CA PHE A 40 17.03 9.30 -4.32
C PHE A 40 16.30 8.13 -3.64
N VAL A 41 16.95 6.98 -3.53
CA VAL A 41 16.38 5.80 -2.85
C VAL A 41 16.16 6.07 -1.36
N ALA A 42 17.11 6.71 -0.69
CA ALA A 42 16.99 7.08 0.73
C ALA A 42 15.81 8.04 0.96
N LYS A 43 15.67 9.06 0.11
CA LYS A 43 14.53 9.99 0.16
C LYS A 43 13.21 9.25 -0.07
N LYS A 44 13.13 8.40 -1.10
CA LYS A 44 11.92 7.62 -1.38
C LYS A 44 11.53 6.71 -0.23
N ARG A 45 12.50 6.02 0.39
CA ARG A 45 12.27 5.20 1.57
C ARG A 45 11.77 6.04 2.76
N ALA A 46 12.33 7.23 2.97
CA ALA A 46 11.88 8.13 4.03
C ALA A 46 10.43 8.61 3.79
N GLU A 47 10.09 8.98 2.55
CA GLU A 47 8.73 9.33 2.14
C GLU A 47 7.75 8.17 2.38
N GLU A 48 8.12 6.94 2.01
CA GLU A 48 7.29 5.74 2.22
C GLU A 48 7.06 5.44 3.71
N VAL A 49 8.10 5.56 4.54
CA VAL A 49 7.99 5.37 6.00
C VAL A 49 7.10 6.45 6.61
N ALA A 50 7.28 7.71 6.22
CA ALA A 50 6.45 8.80 6.70
C ALA A 50 4.97 8.61 6.28
N ALA A 51 4.71 8.23 5.03
CA ALA A 51 3.37 7.95 4.55
C ALA A 51 2.72 6.76 5.29
N ALA A 52 3.49 5.70 5.56
CA ALA A 52 3.00 4.56 6.35
C ALA A 52 2.66 4.98 7.79
N ALA A 53 3.50 5.78 8.43
CA ALA A 53 3.24 6.31 9.78
C ALA A 53 1.97 7.18 9.82
N LEU A 54 1.79 8.06 8.84
CA LEU A 54 0.56 8.87 8.70
C LEU A 54 -0.68 8.00 8.53
N SER A 55 -0.62 6.98 7.66
CA SER A 55 -1.75 6.05 7.48
C SER A 55 -2.08 5.28 8.76
N SER A 56 -1.06 4.86 9.51
CA SER A 56 -1.26 4.14 10.77
C SER A 56 -1.86 5.05 11.84
N ALA A 57 -1.45 6.32 11.90
CA ALA A 57 -1.99 7.30 12.82
C ALA A 57 -3.45 7.62 12.49
N ALA A 58 -3.79 7.80 11.20
CA ALA A 58 -5.14 8.10 10.75
C ALA A 58 -6.16 7.04 11.17
N VAL A 59 -5.77 5.75 11.19
CA VAL A 59 -6.67 4.64 11.54
C VAL A 59 -6.50 4.15 12.98
N SER A 60 -5.67 4.82 13.80
CA SER A 60 -5.32 4.37 15.16
C SER A 60 -6.52 4.31 16.11
N HIS A 61 -7.58 5.06 15.83
CA HIS A 61 -8.83 5.05 16.59
C HIS A 61 -9.77 3.89 16.20
N LEU A 62 -9.46 3.15 15.13
CA LEU A 62 -10.26 2.02 14.67
C LEU A 62 -9.76 0.72 15.29
N VAL A 63 -10.70 -0.13 15.73
CA VAL A 63 -10.40 -1.52 16.11
C VAL A 63 -10.39 -2.37 14.85
N LEU A 64 -9.20 -2.84 14.46
CA LEU A 64 -8.99 -3.65 13.26
C LEU A 64 -9.04 -5.14 13.61
N PRO A 65 -10.04 -5.91 13.14
CA PRO A 65 -10.05 -7.34 13.35
C PRO A 65 -8.83 -8.02 12.69
N PRO A 66 -8.35 -9.15 13.25
CA PRO A 66 -7.27 -9.91 12.64
C PRO A 66 -7.68 -10.42 11.25
N LEU A 67 -6.72 -10.43 10.32
CA LEU A 67 -6.95 -10.95 8.98
C LEU A 67 -6.75 -12.47 8.93
N ALA A 68 -7.59 -13.15 8.16
CA ALA A 68 -7.47 -14.56 7.85
C ALA A 68 -6.65 -14.75 6.57
N GLY A 69 -5.64 -15.64 6.60
CA GLY A 69 -4.77 -15.94 5.47
C GLY A 69 -3.42 -16.50 5.92
N THR A 70 -2.49 -16.64 4.98
CA THR A 70 -1.08 -16.97 5.30
C THR A 70 -0.35 -15.76 5.90
N ASP A 71 0.70 -15.96 6.69
CA ASP A 71 1.48 -14.87 7.30
C ASP A 71 1.95 -13.83 6.25
N ARG A 72 2.38 -14.31 5.08
CA ARG A 72 2.78 -13.44 3.97
C ARG A 72 1.60 -12.61 3.44
N GLN A 73 0.43 -13.23 3.29
CA GLN A 73 -0.78 -12.50 2.87
C GLN A 73 -1.21 -11.51 3.94
N ILE A 74 -1.21 -11.91 5.21
CA ILE A 74 -1.61 -11.05 6.33
C ILE A 74 -0.72 -9.81 6.40
N GLY A 75 0.60 -9.96 6.31
CA GLY A 75 1.52 -8.82 6.34
C GLY A 75 1.29 -7.83 5.19
N TRP A 76 1.10 -8.34 3.97
CA TRP A 76 0.85 -7.50 2.80
C TRP A 76 -0.54 -6.85 2.86
N ALA A 77 -1.57 -7.63 3.14
CA ALA A 77 -2.96 -7.18 3.25
C ALA A 77 -3.15 -6.16 4.37
N SER A 78 -2.45 -6.30 5.50
CA SER A 78 -2.50 -5.31 6.58
C SER A 78 -1.99 -3.94 6.11
N THR A 79 -0.89 -3.91 5.34
CA THR A 79 -0.36 -2.68 4.76
C THR A 79 -1.35 -2.03 3.78
N ILE A 80 -1.99 -2.84 2.93
CA ILE A 80 -3.02 -2.37 1.98
C ILE A 80 -4.23 -1.81 2.76
N ARG A 81 -4.77 -2.58 3.70
CA ARG A 81 -5.94 -2.22 4.51
C ARG A 81 -5.74 -0.90 5.25
N THR A 82 -4.60 -0.73 5.94
CA THR A 82 -4.29 0.51 6.66
C THR A 82 -4.24 1.72 5.74
N LYS A 83 -3.57 1.61 4.58
CA LYS A 83 -3.51 2.71 3.60
C LYS A 83 -4.89 3.08 3.08
N ARG A 84 -5.74 2.09 2.80
CA ARG A 84 -7.09 2.31 2.25
C ARG A 84 -8.03 2.94 3.26
N LEU A 85 -8.05 2.40 4.49
CA LEU A 85 -8.83 3.00 5.57
C LEU A 85 -8.41 4.44 5.85
N ALA A 86 -7.10 4.73 5.87
CA ALA A 86 -6.61 6.09 6.05
C ALA A 86 -7.08 7.05 4.94
N ALA A 87 -7.09 6.61 3.68
CA ALA A 87 -7.59 7.41 2.56
C ALA A 87 -9.08 7.71 2.68
N LEU A 88 -9.88 6.72 3.08
CA LEU A 88 -11.32 6.87 3.30
C LEU A 88 -11.62 7.80 4.48
N THR A 89 -10.89 7.69 5.60
CA THR A 89 -11.03 8.57 6.76
C THR A 89 -10.73 10.04 6.43
N ASN A 90 -9.71 10.30 5.60
CA ASN A 90 -9.31 11.66 5.24
C ASN A 90 -10.27 12.34 4.25
N SER A 91 -11.05 11.56 3.50
CA SER A 91 -11.88 12.09 2.41
C SER A 91 -13.16 12.77 2.88
N ASN A 92 -13.40 12.88 4.19
CA ASN A 92 -14.61 13.47 4.79
C ASN A 92 -15.91 12.89 4.20
N SER A 93 -15.81 11.69 3.59
CA SER A 93 -16.96 11.00 3.05
C SER A 93 -17.69 10.37 4.22
N ASP A 94 -19.00 10.59 4.29
CA ASP A 94 -19.96 9.85 5.14
C ASP A 94 -19.97 8.33 4.84
N ALA A 95 -19.08 7.85 3.97
CA ALA A 95 -18.86 6.45 3.72
C ALA A 95 -18.37 5.77 5.01
N ASP A 96 -19.31 5.09 5.65
CA ASP A 96 -19.08 4.34 6.86
C ASP A 96 -18.00 3.27 6.61
N CYS A 97 -16.78 3.58 7.04
CA CYS A 97 -15.64 2.66 6.97
C CYS A 97 -15.87 1.41 7.83
N SER A 98 -16.93 1.37 8.66
CA SER A 98 -17.33 0.20 9.43
C SER A 98 -17.51 -1.04 8.55
N ALA A 99 -18.01 -0.87 7.32
CA ALA A 99 -18.20 -1.99 6.39
C ALA A 99 -16.86 -2.65 6.01
N CYS A 100 -15.81 -1.84 5.87
CA CYS A 100 -14.47 -2.36 5.60
C CYS A 100 -13.92 -3.19 6.76
N LEU A 101 -14.30 -2.87 8.00
CA LEU A 101 -13.83 -3.61 9.19
C LEU A 101 -14.36 -5.05 9.23
N ARG A 102 -15.49 -5.34 8.58
CA ARG A 102 -16.04 -6.70 8.48
C ARG A 102 -15.23 -7.61 7.55
N VAL A 103 -14.51 -7.02 6.59
CA VAL A 103 -13.72 -7.78 5.62
C VAL A 103 -12.40 -8.23 6.24
N THR A 104 -12.37 -9.49 6.68
CA THR A 104 -11.21 -10.10 7.35
C THR A 104 -10.36 -10.99 6.45
N ASP A 105 -10.76 -11.27 5.21
CA ASP A 105 -9.98 -12.08 4.29
C ASP A 105 -8.78 -11.29 3.71
N ALA A 106 -7.56 -11.72 4.01
CA ALA A 106 -6.34 -11.10 3.50
C ALA A 106 -6.26 -11.15 1.97
N LYS A 107 -6.75 -12.22 1.33
CA LYS A 107 -6.77 -12.35 -0.13
C LYS A 107 -7.69 -11.31 -0.75
N TRP A 108 -8.84 -11.02 -0.13
CA TRP A 108 -9.76 -10.00 -0.63
C TRP A 108 -9.06 -8.63 -0.74
N TRP A 109 -8.37 -8.20 0.34
CA TRP A 109 -7.62 -6.93 0.34
C TRP A 109 -6.54 -6.88 -0.74
N ILE A 110 -5.85 -8.00 -0.97
CA ILE A 110 -4.82 -8.11 -2.00
C ILE A 110 -5.43 -8.00 -3.40
N ASP A 111 -6.52 -8.71 -3.67
CA ASP A 111 -7.16 -8.76 -4.99
C ASP A 111 -7.83 -7.41 -5.36
N HIS A 112 -8.28 -6.63 -4.35
CA HIS A 112 -9.00 -5.35 -4.54
C HIS A 112 -8.14 -4.10 -4.31
N ARG A 113 -6.82 -4.28 -4.15
CA ARG A 113 -5.88 -3.19 -3.79
C ARG A 113 -5.83 -2.05 -4.80
N ASP A 114 -6.07 -2.34 -6.09
CA ASP A 114 -5.92 -1.39 -7.20
C ASP A 114 -7.24 -0.69 -7.59
N LEU A 115 -8.34 -0.97 -6.87
CA LEU A 115 -9.64 -0.33 -7.13
C LEU A 115 -9.64 1.17 -6.82
N THR A 116 -10.59 1.92 -7.38
CA THR A 116 -10.87 3.27 -6.87
C THR A 116 -11.54 3.16 -5.49
N ASP A 117 -11.57 4.25 -4.71
CA ASP A 117 -12.23 4.22 -3.40
C ASP A 117 -13.74 3.96 -3.53
N VAL A 118 -14.38 4.46 -4.61
CA VAL A 118 -15.79 4.21 -4.92
C VAL A 118 -16.04 2.72 -5.23
N ASP A 119 -15.21 2.12 -6.09
CA ASP A 119 -15.33 0.70 -6.47
C ASP A 119 -15.00 -0.22 -5.30
N LEU A 120 -14.03 0.17 -4.46
CA LEU A 120 -13.69 -0.57 -3.25
C LEU A 120 -14.88 -0.61 -2.31
N MET A 121 -15.52 0.52 -2.02
CA MET A 121 -16.69 0.55 -1.14
C MET A 121 -17.85 -0.28 -1.71
N ALA A 122 -18.09 -0.22 -3.03
CA ALA A 122 -19.07 -1.08 -3.67
C ALA A 122 -18.75 -2.58 -3.54
N ALA A 123 -17.47 -2.96 -3.62
CA ALA A 123 -17.02 -4.34 -3.42
C ALA A 123 -17.12 -4.78 -1.95
N VAL A 124 -16.86 -3.88 -0.99
CA VAL A 124 -16.99 -4.13 0.45
C VAL A 124 -18.43 -4.42 0.83
N THR A 125 -19.39 -3.66 0.30
CA THR A 125 -20.81 -3.90 0.54
C THR A 125 -21.20 -5.31 0.09
N LYS A 126 -20.80 -5.71 -1.13
CA LYS A 126 -21.03 -7.06 -1.65
C LYS A 126 -20.37 -8.15 -0.81
N ALA A 127 -19.16 -7.92 -0.32
CA ALA A 127 -18.43 -8.88 0.49
C ALA A 127 -19.03 -9.04 1.90
N SER A 128 -19.53 -7.94 2.49
CA SER A 128 -20.21 -7.95 3.79
C SER A 128 -21.48 -8.80 3.75
N ASP A 129 -22.30 -8.64 2.71
CA ASP A 129 -23.53 -9.41 2.53
C ASP A 129 -23.26 -10.93 2.48
N ILE A 130 -22.13 -11.33 1.87
CA ILE A 130 -21.75 -12.75 1.75
C ILE A 130 -21.26 -13.31 3.11
N GLN A 131 -20.58 -12.51 3.93
CA GLN A 131 -20.15 -12.93 5.26
C GLN A 131 -21.34 -13.11 6.21
N ASP A 132 -22.34 -12.24 6.16
CA ASP A 132 -23.56 -12.37 6.97
C ASP A 132 -24.34 -13.65 6.60
N VAL A 133 -24.46 -13.98 5.31
CA VAL A 133 -25.12 -15.22 4.86
C VAL A 133 -24.35 -16.47 5.31
N ARG A 134 -23.01 -16.44 5.31
CA ARG A 134 -22.18 -17.56 5.81
C ARG A 134 -22.28 -17.73 7.32
N ALA A 135 -22.37 -16.64 8.09
CA ALA A 135 -22.54 -16.69 9.54
C ALA A 135 -23.93 -17.24 9.94
N VAL A 136 -24.98 -16.84 9.21
CA VAL A 136 -26.35 -17.35 9.40
C VAL A 136 -26.44 -18.85 9.10
N THR A 137 -25.85 -19.32 7.99
CA THR A 137 -25.88 -20.74 7.63
C THR A 137 -25.07 -21.63 8.58
N ALA A 138 -23.94 -21.15 9.10
CA ALA A 138 -23.19 -21.85 10.16
C ALA A 138 -24.04 -22.00 11.44
N SER A 139 -24.74 -20.93 11.85
CA SER A 139 -25.57 -20.93 13.07
C SER A 139 -26.79 -21.86 12.99
N ILE A 140 -27.35 -22.08 11.78
CA ILE A 140 -28.49 -23.01 11.57
C ILE A 140 -28.04 -24.47 11.66
N THR A 141 -26.78 -24.77 11.34
CA THR A 141 -26.27 -26.15 11.28
C THR A 141 -25.92 -26.70 12.67
N ASP A 142 -25.79 -25.84 13.68
CA ASP A 142 -25.45 -26.19 15.08
C ASP A 142 -26.69 -26.39 15.99
N MET A 143 -27.91 -26.42 15.44
CA MET A 143 -29.11 -26.66 16.26
C MET A 143 -29.22 -28.17 16.59
N PRO A 144 -29.10 -28.59 17.87
CA PRO A 144 -29.16 -30.00 18.22
C PRO A 144 -30.57 -30.51 17.94
N ARG A 145 -30.66 -31.54 17.10
CA ARG A 145 -31.90 -32.27 16.82
C ARG A 145 -32.27 -33.03 18.10
N THR A 146 -33.06 -32.41 18.99
CA THR A 146 -33.64 -33.11 20.14
C THR A 146 -34.59 -34.18 19.64
N ALA A 147 -34.26 -35.43 19.99
CA ALA A 147 -35.05 -36.63 19.77
C ALA A 147 -36.26 -36.69 20.72
#